data_AF-A0A924NTC6-F1
#
_entry.id   AF-A0A924NTC6-F1
#
_cell.length_a   1.000
_cell.length_b   1.000
_cell.length_c   1.000
_cell.angle_alpha   90.00
_cell.angle_beta   90.00
_cell.angle_gamma   90.00
#
_symmetry.space_group_name_H-M   'P 1'
#
loop_
_entity.id
_entity.type
_entity.pdbx_description
1 polymer ?
#
loop_
_entity_poly.entity_id
_entity_poly.type
_entity_poly.pdbx_seq_one_letter_code
_entity_poly.pdbx_strand_id
1 'polypeptide(L)'
;MRAYLLGLQSSITTRMAALDGGIFLSDPWEKPPGEKLQGQGITQILENGAVLERAGCGFSHVRGPQLPPSATQHRPQLAGAPFEAMGVSLVFHPRNPYAPTVHMNVRMIVATPEGGAPVCWFGGGMDLTPIYGFKEDAVHFHRTCHTALAPFGDDKYPRFKQWCDEYFYLKHRQEPRGIGGVFFDDFSELGTDGSLAMVQAVGSAFLDAYVPILQRRQNMPYGERERAFQLYRRGRYVEFNLVWDRGTHFGLQSGGRTESILLSMPPLASWSYQHKPEAGSAEDALAREFLVARAWI
;
A
#
# COMPACT_ATOMS: atom_id res chain seq x y z
N MET A 1 -9.80 15.27 8.06
CA MET A 1 -9.25 14.15 7.26
C MET A 1 -9.03 14.51 5.78
N ARG A 2 -10.06 14.89 5.01
CA ARG A 2 -9.92 15.19 3.55
C ARG A 2 -8.76 16.14 3.21
N ALA A 3 -8.67 17.29 3.87
CA ALA A 3 -7.61 18.27 3.62
C ALA A 3 -6.20 17.68 3.87
N TYR A 4 -6.05 16.92 4.96
CA TYR A 4 -4.81 16.20 5.26
C TYR A 4 -4.46 15.20 4.15
N LEU A 5 -5.42 14.38 3.69
CA LEU A 5 -5.17 13.38 2.64
C LEU A 5 -4.75 14.00 1.30
N LEU A 6 -5.38 15.11 0.90
CA LEU A 6 -4.96 15.85 -0.30
C LEU A 6 -3.55 16.44 -0.15
N GLY A 7 -3.25 17.01 1.03
CA GLY A 7 -1.91 17.49 1.36
C GLY A 7 -0.87 16.38 1.36
N LEU A 8 -1.23 15.19 1.87
CA LEU A 8 -0.37 14.01 1.88
C LEU A 8 -0.07 13.53 0.46
N GLN A 9 -1.10 13.36 -0.39
CA GLN A 9 -0.91 12.99 -1.80
C GLN A 9 0.03 13.98 -2.49
N SER A 10 -0.25 15.29 -2.38
CA SER A 10 0.56 16.34 -3.00
C SER A 10 2.00 16.31 -2.50
N SER A 11 2.22 16.19 -1.19
CA SER A 11 3.57 16.18 -0.61
C SER A 11 4.38 14.98 -1.11
N ILE A 12 3.75 13.81 -1.18
CA ILE A 12 4.38 12.59 -1.67
C ILE A 12 4.72 12.75 -3.16
N THR A 13 3.75 13.06 -4.02
CA THR A 13 3.99 13.09 -5.46
C THR A 13 4.94 14.21 -5.88
N THR A 14 4.91 15.38 -5.22
CA THR A 14 5.92 16.43 -5.43
C THR A 14 7.32 15.95 -5.07
N ARG A 15 7.50 15.29 -3.92
CA ARG A 15 8.81 14.78 -3.51
C ARG A 15 9.31 13.69 -4.47
N MET A 16 8.43 12.79 -4.89
CA MET A 16 8.80 11.71 -5.81
C MET A 16 9.09 12.21 -7.22
N ALA A 17 8.34 13.20 -7.72
CA ALA A 17 8.63 13.85 -8.99
C ALA A 17 10.02 14.50 -9.01
N ALA A 18 10.38 15.20 -7.93
CA ALA A 18 11.70 15.82 -7.79
C ALA A 18 12.85 14.80 -7.75
N LEU A 19 12.63 13.61 -7.17
CA LEU A 19 13.62 12.52 -7.15
C LEU A 19 13.75 11.82 -8.50
N ASP A 20 12.66 11.66 -9.24
CA ASP A 20 12.64 11.00 -10.54
C ASP A 20 13.12 11.90 -11.68
N GLY A 21 12.79 13.20 -11.61
CA GLY A 21 12.94 14.15 -12.72
C GLY A 21 11.75 14.16 -13.70
N GLY A 22 10.77 13.26 -13.51
CA GLY A 22 9.53 13.21 -14.28
C GLY A 22 8.37 14.02 -13.69
N ILE A 23 7.21 13.96 -14.35
CA ILE A 23 5.98 14.67 -13.98
C ILE A 23 4.87 13.65 -13.75
N PHE A 24 4.14 13.78 -12.64
CA PHE A 24 2.90 13.03 -12.43
C PHE A 24 1.78 13.63 -13.27
N LEU A 25 1.16 12.82 -14.13
CA LEU A 25 -0.15 13.12 -14.69
C LEU A 25 -1.17 13.17 -13.55
N SER A 26 -1.92 14.25 -13.44
CA SER A 26 -2.99 14.40 -12.46
C SER A 26 -4.35 14.29 -13.16
N ASP A 27 -5.08 13.23 -12.85
CA ASP A 27 -6.38 12.90 -13.42
C ASP A 27 -7.48 13.00 -12.34
N PRO A 28 -8.14 14.16 -12.18
CA PRO A 28 -9.31 14.30 -11.34
C PRO A 28 -10.50 13.60 -11.98
N TRP A 29 -11.28 12.87 -11.18
CA TRP A 29 -12.46 12.15 -11.65
C TRP A 29 -13.63 12.28 -10.68
N GLU A 30 -14.83 12.16 -11.22
CA GLU A 30 -16.09 12.10 -10.47
C GLU A 30 -16.95 10.96 -11.03
N LYS A 31 -17.69 10.27 -10.16
CA LYS A 31 -18.59 9.20 -10.59
C LYS A 31 -19.84 9.81 -11.26
N PRO A 32 -20.28 9.26 -12.40
CA PRO A 32 -21.52 9.69 -13.06
C PRO A 32 -22.74 9.70 -12.13
N PRO A 33 -23.70 10.61 -12.36
CA PRO A 33 -25.00 10.58 -11.67
C PRO A 33 -25.71 9.23 -11.90
N GLY A 34 -26.37 8.72 -10.85
CA GLY A 34 -27.16 7.48 -10.93
C GLY A 34 -26.40 6.19 -10.62
N GLU A 35 -25.08 6.21 -10.51
CA GLU A 35 -24.32 5.06 -9.99
C GLU A 35 -24.60 4.84 -8.50
N LYS A 36 -24.70 3.58 -8.06
CA LYS A 36 -24.97 3.25 -6.65
C LYS A 36 -23.92 3.82 -5.69
N LEU A 37 -22.66 3.79 -6.11
CA LEU A 37 -21.56 4.46 -5.42
C LEU A 37 -21.35 5.82 -6.08
N GLN A 38 -21.28 6.88 -5.27
CA GLN A 38 -21.05 8.25 -5.72
C GLN A 38 -19.72 8.76 -5.15
N GLY A 39 -19.18 9.84 -5.73
CA GLY A 39 -17.97 10.47 -5.20
C GLY A 39 -16.95 10.83 -6.26
N GLN A 40 -15.75 11.18 -5.80
CA GLN A 40 -14.72 11.79 -6.63
C GLN A 40 -13.33 11.43 -6.11
N GLY A 41 -12.31 11.66 -6.92
CA GLY A 41 -10.93 11.44 -6.54
C GLY A 41 -9.94 12.11 -7.48
N ILE A 42 -8.66 11.92 -7.19
CA ILE A 42 -7.56 12.39 -8.02
C ILE A 42 -6.58 11.23 -8.13
N THR A 43 -6.43 10.69 -9.34
CA THR A 43 -5.38 9.72 -9.62
C THR A 43 -4.15 10.49 -10.09
N GLN A 44 -3.03 10.35 -9.38
CA GLN A 44 -1.76 10.87 -9.85
C GLN A 44 -0.86 9.70 -10.27
N ILE A 45 -0.38 9.71 -11.51
CA ILE A 45 0.44 8.63 -12.05
C ILE A 45 1.64 9.17 -12.82
N LEU A 46 2.80 8.58 -12.57
CA LEU A 46 4.02 8.76 -13.33
C LEU A 46 4.37 7.42 -13.97
N GLU A 47 4.61 7.43 -15.28
CA GLU A 47 5.02 6.25 -16.04
C GLU A 47 6.33 6.53 -16.79
N ASN A 48 7.12 5.48 -16.98
CA ASN A 48 8.38 5.54 -17.71
C ASN A 48 9.42 6.52 -17.12
N GLY A 49 9.36 6.78 -15.81
CA GLY A 49 10.35 7.61 -15.11
C GLY A 49 11.76 7.02 -15.11
N ALA A 50 12.73 7.88 -14.80
CA ALA A 50 14.14 7.49 -14.74
C ALA A 50 14.43 6.60 -13.52
N VAL A 51 13.80 6.90 -12.38
CA VAL A 51 13.92 6.17 -11.12
C VAL A 51 12.71 5.28 -10.89
N LEU A 52 11.51 5.81 -11.12
CA LEU A 52 10.22 5.15 -10.92
C LEU A 52 9.69 4.73 -12.28
N GLU A 53 9.75 3.43 -12.58
CA GLU A 53 9.22 2.91 -13.84
C GLU A 53 7.70 3.10 -13.93
N ARG A 54 7.02 2.94 -12.79
CA ARG A 54 5.64 3.36 -12.58
C ARG A 54 5.46 3.79 -11.13
N ALA A 55 4.76 4.89 -10.91
CA ALA A 55 4.37 5.35 -9.58
C ALA A 55 2.94 5.90 -9.63
N GLY A 56 2.02 5.24 -8.92
CA GLY A 56 0.65 5.70 -8.79
C GLY A 56 0.33 6.08 -7.34
N CYS A 57 -0.33 7.23 -7.15
CA CYS A 57 -0.83 7.70 -5.87
C CYS A 57 -2.24 8.27 -6.07
N GLY A 58 -3.24 7.55 -5.57
CA GLY A 58 -4.65 7.92 -5.69
C GLY A 58 -5.21 8.47 -4.39
N PHE A 59 -5.92 9.60 -4.49
CA PHE A 59 -6.88 10.04 -3.49
C PHE A 59 -8.28 9.69 -3.95
N SER A 60 -9.11 9.17 -3.05
CA SER A 60 -10.54 8.94 -3.32
C SER A 60 -11.38 9.39 -2.14
N HIS A 61 -12.55 9.95 -2.43
CA HIS A 61 -13.60 10.27 -1.48
C HIS A 61 -14.95 9.83 -2.06
N VAL A 62 -15.47 8.72 -1.54
CA VAL A 62 -16.67 8.05 -2.05
C VAL A 62 -17.74 7.92 -0.97
N ARG A 63 -18.99 7.88 -1.40
CA ARG A 63 -20.16 7.71 -0.55
C ARG A 63 -21.14 6.74 -1.17
N GLY A 64 -21.88 6.00 -0.35
CA GLY A 64 -22.88 5.07 -0.81
C GLY A 64 -24.03 4.93 0.18
N PRO A 65 -25.21 4.48 -0.30
CA PRO A 65 -26.40 4.37 0.54
C PRO A 65 -26.32 3.24 1.55
N GLN A 66 -25.42 2.27 1.35
CA GLN A 66 -25.29 1.06 2.17
C GLN A 66 -23.83 0.60 2.20
N LEU A 67 -23.30 0.28 3.37
CA LEU A 67 -22.02 -0.41 3.50
C LEU A 67 -22.02 -1.74 2.72
N PRO A 68 -20.87 -2.12 2.13
CA PRO A 68 -20.73 -3.43 1.51
C PRO A 68 -20.71 -4.54 2.56
N PRO A 69 -21.16 -5.77 2.23
CA PRO A 69 -21.20 -6.88 3.18
C PRO A 69 -19.87 -7.16 3.88
N SER A 70 -18.74 -7.01 3.17
CA SER A 70 -17.39 -7.17 3.72
C SER A 70 -17.07 -6.21 4.87
N ALA A 71 -17.58 -4.97 4.82
CA ALA A 71 -17.37 -3.97 5.88
C ALA A 71 -18.25 -4.21 7.11
N THR A 72 -19.31 -5.03 6.97
CA THR A 72 -20.25 -5.33 8.05
C THR A 72 -19.93 -6.63 8.79
N GLN A 73 -18.95 -7.42 8.30
CA GLN A 73 -18.57 -8.70 8.92
C GLN A 73 -18.18 -8.55 10.39
N HIS A 74 -17.48 -7.46 10.74
CA HIS A 74 -17.07 -7.14 12.10
C HIS A 74 -17.99 -6.11 12.79
N ARG A 75 -18.99 -5.57 12.08
CA ARG A 75 -19.94 -4.55 12.56
C ARG A 75 -21.35 -4.79 12.02
N PRO A 76 -22.02 -5.90 12.40
CA PRO A 76 -23.34 -6.26 11.87
C PRO A 76 -24.41 -5.20 12.16
N GLN A 77 -24.25 -4.42 13.23
CA GLN A 77 -25.12 -3.29 13.58
C GLN A 77 -25.10 -2.13 12.57
N LEU A 78 -24.12 -2.09 11.67
CA LEU A 78 -24.01 -1.10 10.61
C LEU A 78 -24.53 -1.61 9.26
N ALA A 79 -25.12 -2.82 9.23
CA ALA A 79 -25.69 -3.38 8.01
C ALA A 79 -26.74 -2.44 7.42
N GLY A 80 -26.60 -2.09 6.14
CA GLY A 80 -27.48 -1.18 5.44
C GLY A 80 -27.28 0.31 5.75
N ALA A 81 -26.35 0.68 6.64
CA ALA A 81 -26.09 2.08 6.94
C ALA A 81 -25.43 2.81 5.74
N PRO A 82 -25.84 4.06 5.44
CA PRO A 82 -25.09 4.90 4.51
C PRO A 82 -23.68 5.16 5.03
N PHE A 83 -22.75 5.29 4.10
CA PHE A 83 -21.34 5.46 4.43
C PHE A 83 -20.63 6.48 3.55
N GLU A 84 -19.54 6.98 4.10
CA GLU A 84 -18.53 7.78 3.43
C GLU A 84 -17.16 7.16 3.70
N ALA A 85 -16.33 7.04 2.66
CA ALA A 85 -14.98 6.51 2.75
C ALA A 85 -14.02 7.43 2.00
N MET A 86 -12.90 7.74 2.63
CA MET A 86 -11.82 8.50 2.00
C MET A 86 -10.46 7.92 2.34
N GLY A 87 -9.52 8.05 1.41
CA GLY A 87 -8.16 7.57 1.64
C GLY A 87 -7.18 7.99 0.57
N VAL A 88 -5.90 7.80 0.89
CA VAL A 88 -4.78 7.83 -0.06
C VAL A 88 -4.21 6.42 -0.15
N SER A 89 -4.03 5.95 -1.37
CA SER A 89 -3.38 4.67 -1.67
C SER A 89 -2.31 4.87 -2.72
N LEU A 90 -1.15 4.26 -2.56
CA LEU A 90 -0.06 4.35 -3.52
C LEU A 90 0.65 3.02 -3.69
N VAL A 91 1.22 2.84 -4.88
CA VAL A 91 2.20 1.80 -5.19
C VAL A 91 3.25 2.39 -6.10
N PHE A 92 4.52 2.26 -5.72
CA PHE A 92 5.65 2.68 -6.53
C PHE A 92 6.51 1.48 -6.92
N HIS A 93 6.78 1.36 -8.22
CA HIS A 93 7.63 0.35 -8.82
C HIS A 93 8.89 1.01 -9.39
N PRO A 94 10.02 0.99 -8.65
CA PRO A 94 11.28 1.48 -9.16
C PRO A 94 11.74 0.72 -10.41
N ARG A 95 12.45 1.42 -11.28
CA ARG A 95 13.11 0.84 -12.45
C ARG A 95 14.26 -0.06 -12.05
N ASN A 96 15.08 0.38 -11.10
CA ASN A 96 16.24 -0.36 -10.63
C ASN A 96 15.83 -1.57 -9.77
N PRO A 97 16.25 -2.81 -10.09
CA PRO A 97 15.95 -4.01 -9.28
C PRO A 97 16.38 -3.91 -7.81
N TYR A 98 17.43 -3.16 -7.50
CA TYR A 98 17.91 -2.99 -6.13
C TYR A 98 17.03 -2.04 -5.30
N ALA A 99 16.19 -1.23 -5.95
CA ALA A 99 15.23 -0.38 -5.28
C ALA A 99 13.89 -1.13 -5.09
N PRO A 100 13.40 -1.28 -3.85
CA PRO A 100 12.21 -2.07 -3.56
C PRO A 100 10.93 -1.41 -4.06
N THR A 101 9.95 -2.23 -4.46
CA THR A 101 8.56 -1.76 -4.60
C THR A 101 8.02 -1.39 -3.22
N VAL A 102 7.20 -0.34 -3.13
CA VAL A 102 6.56 0.07 -1.88
C VAL A 102 5.07 0.31 -2.09
N HIS A 103 4.28 0.00 -1.07
CA HIS A 103 2.87 0.30 -0.99
C HIS A 103 2.57 1.06 0.31
N MET A 104 1.61 1.99 0.26
CA MET A 104 1.04 2.63 1.44
C MET A 104 -0.44 2.89 1.21
N ASN A 105 -1.24 2.69 2.26
CA ASN A 105 -2.64 3.08 2.31
C ASN A 105 -2.93 3.76 3.66
N VAL A 106 -3.69 4.85 3.65
CA VAL A 106 -4.31 5.42 4.85
C VAL A 106 -5.74 5.83 4.52
N ARG A 107 -6.70 5.35 5.29
CA ARG A 107 -8.13 5.54 5.02
C ARG A 107 -8.96 5.72 6.27
N MET A 108 -10.11 6.35 6.09
CA MET A 108 -11.15 6.55 7.06
C MET A 108 -12.48 6.12 6.45
N ILE A 109 -13.31 5.43 7.24
CA ILE A 109 -14.68 5.07 6.88
C ILE A 109 -15.59 5.57 8.00
N VAL A 110 -16.67 6.24 7.61
CA VAL A 110 -17.73 6.69 8.50
C VAL A 110 -19.03 6.09 8.01
N ALA A 111 -19.79 5.47 8.90
CA ALA A 111 -21.13 4.99 8.62
C ALA A 111 -22.11 5.54 9.66
N THR A 112 -23.28 5.96 9.20
CA THR A 112 -24.31 6.56 10.06
C THR A 112 -25.56 5.69 10.00
N PRO A 113 -25.78 4.77 10.97
CA PRO A 113 -26.99 3.98 11.01
C PRO A 113 -28.23 4.86 11.25
N GLU A 114 -29.38 4.41 10.78
CA GLU A 114 -30.65 5.14 10.94
C GLU A 114 -30.96 5.35 12.43
N GLY A 115 -31.17 6.60 12.84
CA GLY A 115 -31.44 6.96 14.23
C GLY A 115 -30.24 6.81 15.19
N GLY A 116 -29.04 6.50 14.69
CA GLY A 116 -27.84 6.32 15.50
C GLY A 116 -26.75 7.38 15.26
N ALA A 117 -25.74 7.38 16.12
CA ALA A 117 -24.57 8.24 15.97
C ALA A 117 -23.62 7.72 14.88
N PRO A 118 -22.85 8.58 14.20
CA PRO A 118 -21.82 8.16 13.25
C PRO A 118 -20.78 7.26 13.91
N VAL A 119 -20.48 6.14 13.28
CA VAL A 119 -19.40 5.23 13.67
C VAL A 119 -18.24 5.43 12.70
N CYS A 120 -17.08 5.77 13.23
CA CYS A 120 -15.86 6.04 12.48
C CYS A 120 -14.78 5.00 12.80
N TRP A 121 -14.13 4.48 11.77
CA TRP A 121 -12.95 3.64 11.92
C TRP A 121 -11.95 3.90 10.79
N PHE A 122 -10.74 3.44 11.03
CA PHE A 122 -9.61 3.70 10.17
C PHE A 122 -8.94 2.40 9.75
N GLY A 123 -8.20 2.49 8.66
CA GLY A 123 -7.34 1.43 8.21
C GLY A 123 -6.15 2.01 7.47
N GLY A 124 -5.14 1.18 7.27
CA GLY A 124 -3.96 1.60 6.55
C GLY A 124 -2.74 0.76 6.86
N GLY A 125 -1.60 1.32 6.50
CA GLY A 125 -0.32 0.67 6.61
C GLY A 125 0.61 1.05 5.48
N MET A 126 1.83 0.52 5.56
CA MET A 126 2.79 0.56 4.49
C MET A 126 3.65 -0.69 4.55
N ASP A 127 4.10 -1.17 3.41
CA ASP A 127 4.91 -2.37 3.31
C ASP A 127 5.92 -2.28 2.16
N LEU A 128 7.04 -2.99 2.34
CA LEU A 128 8.18 -2.95 1.43
C LEU A 128 8.41 -4.29 0.75
N THR A 129 8.55 -4.28 -0.57
CA THR A 129 8.72 -5.46 -1.42
C THR A 129 10.05 -5.38 -2.19
N PRO A 130 11.17 -5.82 -1.60
CA PRO A 130 12.46 -5.87 -2.28
C PRO A 130 12.52 -7.00 -3.32
N ILE A 131 13.32 -6.77 -4.36
CA ILE A 131 13.77 -7.81 -5.30
C ILE A 131 15.11 -8.37 -4.82
N TYR A 132 15.99 -7.50 -4.33
CA TYR A 132 17.21 -7.85 -3.63
C TYR A 132 17.15 -7.27 -2.23
N GLY A 133 17.38 -8.11 -1.22
CA GLY A 133 17.25 -7.72 0.17
C GLY A 133 18.50 -7.02 0.71
N PHE A 134 18.30 -5.92 1.43
CA PHE A 134 19.33 -5.22 2.19
C PHE A 134 18.86 -5.09 3.64
N LYS A 135 19.64 -5.59 4.60
CA LYS A 135 19.24 -5.62 6.01
C LYS A 135 19.05 -4.20 6.56
N GLU A 136 19.92 -3.28 6.18
CA GLU A 136 19.85 -1.88 6.58
C GLU A 136 18.59 -1.16 6.06
N ASP A 137 18.06 -1.57 4.91
CA ASP A 137 16.81 -1.02 4.37
C ASP A 137 15.62 -1.56 5.14
N ALA A 138 15.61 -2.87 5.43
CA ALA A 138 14.58 -3.50 6.23
C ALA A 138 14.51 -2.91 7.64
N VAL A 139 15.66 -2.77 8.31
CA VAL A 139 15.78 -2.15 9.64
C VAL A 139 15.31 -0.69 9.59
N HIS A 140 15.74 0.09 8.60
CA HIS A 140 15.33 1.49 8.44
C HIS A 140 13.81 1.61 8.31
N PHE A 141 13.22 0.86 7.36
CA PHE A 141 11.78 0.92 7.09
C PHE A 141 10.96 0.55 8.33
N HIS A 142 11.31 -0.55 8.99
CA HIS A 142 10.61 -1.04 10.18
C HIS A 142 10.80 -0.13 11.39
N ARG A 143 11.99 0.44 11.59
CA ARG A 143 12.24 1.42 12.64
C ARG A 143 11.42 2.69 12.45
N THR A 144 11.30 3.19 11.21
CA THR A 144 10.45 4.35 10.91
C THR A 144 8.99 4.06 11.19
N CYS A 145 8.49 2.87 10.82
CA CYS A 145 7.14 2.43 11.16
C CYS A 145 6.91 2.37 12.68
N HIS A 146 7.86 1.81 13.43
CA HIS A 146 7.82 1.76 14.89
C HIS A 146 7.79 3.16 15.51
N THR A 147 8.69 4.05 15.09
CA THR A 147 8.75 5.43 15.60
C THR A 147 7.43 6.18 15.35
N ALA A 148 6.80 5.98 14.18
CA ALA A 148 5.52 6.60 13.87
C ALA A 148 4.38 6.11 14.79
N LEU A 149 4.46 4.87 15.28
CA LEU A 149 3.45 4.25 16.11
C LEU A 149 3.71 4.39 17.62
N ALA A 150 4.96 4.63 18.03
CA ALA A 150 5.36 4.71 19.45
C ALA A 150 4.50 5.67 20.30
N PRO A 151 4.09 6.87 19.82
CA PRO A 151 3.22 7.76 20.60
C PRO A 151 1.82 7.21 20.90
N PHE A 152 1.42 6.12 20.25
CA PHE A 152 0.06 5.56 20.30
C PHE A 152 -0.02 4.25 21.10
N GLY A 153 1.10 3.81 21.68
CA GLY A 153 1.19 2.62 22.52
C GLY A 153 2.22 1.61 22.02
N ASP A 154 2.90 0.96 22.98
CA ASP A 154 3.98 -0.01 22.71
C ASP A 154 3.49 -1.28 21.99
N ASP A 155 2.18 -1.55 22.03
CA ASP A 155 1.55 -2.69 21.38
C ASP A 155 1.30 -2.49 19.87
N LYS A 156 1.30 -1.24 19.40
CA LYS A 156 0.83 -0.91 18.04
C LYS A 156 1.74 -1.47 16.96
N TYR A 157 3.05 -1.21 17.04
CA TYR A 157 4.01 -1.74 16.09
C TYR A 157 4.02 -3.28 16.05
N PRO A 158 4.24 -4.02 17.15
CA PRO A 158 4.31 -5.47 17.09
C PRO A 158 3.02 -6.10 16.55
N ARG A 159 1.85 -5.60 16.95
CA ARG A 159 0.55 -6.09 16.46
C ARG A 159 0.35 -5.81 14.97
N PHE A 160 0.61 -4.58 14.52
CA PHE A 160 0.39 -4.21 13.11
C PHE A 160 1.46 -4.77 12.18
N LYS A 161 2.67 -5.00 12.68
CA LYS A 161 3.71 -5.72 11.96
C LYS A 161 3.30 -7.18 11.75
N GLN A 162 2.88 -7.87 12.81
CA GLN A 162 2.39 -9.24 12.68
C GLN A 162 1.23 -9.32 11.68
N TRP A 163 0.26 -8.40 11.78
CA TRP A 163 -0.86 -8.38 10.83
C TRP A 163 -0.41 -8.11 9.39
N CYS A 164 0.63 -7.30 9.18
CA CYS A 164 1.22 -7.07 7.86
C CYS A 164 1.80 -8.37 7.27
N ASP A 165 2.54 -9.13 8.08
CA ASP A 165 3.12 -10.42 7.65
C ASP A 165 2.03 -11.43 7.27
N GLU A 166 0.93 -11.47 8.03
CA GLU A 166 -0.20 -12.38 7.80
C GLU A 166 -1.07 -11.96 6.61
N TYR A 167 -1.28 -10.66 6.42
CA TYR A 167 -2.11 -10.12 5.35
C TYR A 167 -1.43 -10.25 3.98
N PHE A 168 -0.16 -9.86 3.89
CA PHE A 168 0.60 -9.85 2.64
C PHE A 168 1.28 -11.21 2.36
N TYR A 169 0.53 -12.30 2.49
CA TYR A 169 1.01 -13.66 2.31
C TYR A 169 0.34 -14.38 1.13
N LEU A 170 1.15 -14.87 0.19
CA LEU A 170 0.67 -15.63 -0.97
C LEU A 170 0.48 -17.10 -0.58
N LYS A 171 -0.73 -17.47 -0.15
CA LYS A 171 -1.04 -18.82 0.37
C LYS A 171 -0.66 -19.95 -0.60
N HIS A 172 -0.88 -19.76 -1.89
CA HIS A 172 -0.56 -20.76 -2.93
C HIS A 172 0.94 -20.85 -3.28
N ARG A 173 1.75 -19.89 -2.82
CA ARG A 173 3.22 -19.89 -2.95
C ARG A 173 3.93 -20.17 -1.64
N GLN A 174 3.21 -20.11 -0.52
CA GLN A 174 3.74 -20.19 0.82
C GLN A 174 4.86 -19.17 1.09
N GLU A 175 4.75 -17.96 0.52
CA GLU A 175 5.73 -16.89 0.68
C GLU A 175 5.03 -15.55 1.00
N PRO A 176 5.66 -14.68 1.81
CA PRO A 176 5.21 -13.30 1.92
C PRO A 176 5.49 -12.54 0.62
N ARG A 177 4.69 -11.50 0.35
CA ARG A 177 4.87 -10.61 -0.81
C ARG A 177 6.21 -9.86 -0.74
N GLY A 178 6.60 -9.46 0.47
CA GLY A 178 7.79 -8.66 0.76
C GLY A 178 8.25 -8.85 2.20
N ILE A 179 8.95 -7.86 2.75
CA ILE A 179 9.50 -7.89 4.12
C ILE A 179 8.52 -7.31 5.17
N GLY A 180 7.27 -7.10 4.77
CA GLY A 180 6.23 -6.51 5.59
C GLY A 180 6.44 -5.02 5.86
N GLY A 181 5.95 -4.60 7.02
CA GLY A 181 5.86 -3.22 7.45
C GLY A 181 4.82 -3.14 8.56
N VAL A 182 3.79 -2.31 8.39
CA VAL A 182 2.64 -2.28 9.30
C VAL A 182 1.34 -2.34 8.50
N PHE A 183 0.36 -3.07 9.03
CA PHE A 183 -0.99 -3.13 8.49
C PHE A 183 -2.01 -3.12 9.62
N PHE A 184 -3.07 -2.33 9.44
CA PHE A 184 -4.19 -2.28 10.36
C PHE A 184 -5.49 -2.01 9.60
N ASP A 185 -6.57 -2.57 10.12
CA ASP A 185 -7.93 -2.37 9.64
C ASP A 185 -8.87 -2.29 10.83
N ASP A 186 -10.09 -1.82 10.61
CA ASP A 186 -11.12 -1.73 11.65
C ASP A 186 -10.69 -0.96 12.92
N PHE A 187 -9.74 -0.03 12.78
CA PHE A 187 -9.08 0.63 13.91
C PHE A 187 -9.89 1.81 14.43
N SER A 188 -10.29 1.77 15.70
CA SER A 188 -10.99 2.87 16.38
C SER A 188 -10.72 2.91 17.89
N GLU A 189 -9.71 2.16 18.37
CA GLU A 189 -9.52 1.89 19.81
C GLU A 189 -9.01 3.10 20.62
N LEU A 190 -8.51 4.15 19.96
CA LEU A 190 -8.03 5.38 20.60
C LEU A 190 -9.07 6.52 20.58
N GLY A 191 -10.33 6.18 20.30
CA GLY A 191 -11.36 7.17 19.96
C GLY A 191 -11.09 7.85 18.62
N THR A 192 -11.97 8.75 18.19
CA THR A 192 -11.89 9.37 16.86
C THR A 192 -10.61 10.18 16.67
N ASP A 193 -10.28 11.07 17.61
CA ASP A 193 -9.15 12.00 17.46
C ASP A 193 -7.80 11.28 17.57
N GLY A 194 -7.66 10.37 18.55
CA GLY A 194 -6.45 9.57 18.71
C GLY A 194 -6.22 8.63 17.52
N SER A 195 -7.30 8.03 17.00
CA SER A 195 -7.18 7.13 15.85
C SER A 195 -6.87 7.87 14.55
N LEU A 196 -7.46 9.06 14.37
CA LEU A 196 -7.11 9.95 13.27
C LEU A 196 -5.63 10.35 13.34
N ALA A 197 -5.14 10.76 14.53
CA ALA A 197 -3.75 11.15 14.72
C ALA A 197 -2.77 10.01 14.40
N MET A 198 -3.08 8.77 14.78
CA MET A 198 -2.25 7.61 14.45
C MET A 198 -2.18 7.36 12.94
N VAL A 199 -3.32 7.42 12.25
CA VAL A 199 -3.38 7.23 10.79
C VAL A 199 -2.61 8.33 10.07
N GLN A 200 -2.69 9.57 10.58
CA GLN A 200 -1.89 10.68 10.09
C GLN A 200 -0.40 10.43 10.30
N ALA A 201 0.03 10.00 11.49
CA ALA A 201 1.42 9.69 11.78
C ALA A 201 1.99 8.61 10.83
N VAL A 202 1.22 7.55 10.57
CA VAL A 202 1.60 6.51 9.60
C VAL A 202 1.73 7.09 8.19
N GLY A 203 0.75 7.85 7.71
CA GLY A 203 0.83 8.46 6.38
C GLY A 203 2.01 9.43 6.24
N SER A 204 2.21 10.30 7.23
CA SER A 204 3.30 11.30 7.23
C SER A 204 4.70 10.66 7.29
N ALA A 205 4.84 9.49 7.91
CA ALA A 205 6.12 8.78 8.01
C ALA A 205 6.57 8.13 6.68
N PHE A 206 5.70 8.06 5.66
CA PHE A 206 5.99 7.34 4.42
C PHE A 206 7.27 7.81 3.71
N LEU A 207 7.44 9.13 3.55
CA LEU A 207 8.61 9.67 2.85
C LEU A 207 9.90 9.38 3.62
N ASP A 208 9.87 9.47 4.94
CA ASP A 208 11.02 9.15 5.80
C ASP A 208 11.35 7.65 5.76
N ALA A 209 10.34 6.79 5.63
CA ALA A 209 10.51 5.35 5.53
C ALA A 209 11.12 4.95 4.17
N TYR A 210 10.70 5.58 3.07
CA TYR A 210 10.99 5.11 1.71
C TYR A 210 12.08 5.89 0.97
N VAL A 211 12.11 7.22 1.05
CA VAL A 211 13.03 8.06 0.26
C VAL A 211 14.50 7.73 0.53
N PRO A 212 14.96 7.55 1.78
CA PRO A 212 16.35 7.19 2.04
C PRO A 212 16.75 5.86 1.40
N ILE A 213 15.84 4.89 1.36
CA ILE A 213 16.06 3.59 0.70
C ILE A 213 16.18 3.79 -0.81
N LEU A 214 15.21 4.48 -1.42
CA LEU A 214 15.23 4.71 -2.87
C LEU A 214 16.51 5.43 -3.32
N GLN A 215 16.92 6.48 -2.62
CA GLN A 215 18.13 7.25 -2.93
C GLN A 215 19.40 6.39 -2.85
N ARG A 216 19.50 5.47 -1.87
CA ARG A 216 20.63 4.55 -1.75
C ARG A 216 20.72 3.57 -2.93
N ARG A 217 19.58 3.12 -3.45
CA ARG A 217 19.52 1.98 -4.38
C ARG A 217 19.33 2.36 -5.85
N GLN A 218 18.72 3.51 -6.14
CA GLN A 218 18.29 3.87 -7.49
C GLN A 218 19.41 3.91 -8.55
N ASN A 219 20.66 4.17 -8.13
CA ASN A 219 21.81 4.29 -9.03
C ASN A 219 22.73 3.05 -9.05
N MET A 220 22.35 1.96 -8.39
CA MET A 220 23.17 0.75 -8.39
C MET A 220 23.21 0.11 -9.78
N PRO A 221 24.38 -0.30 -10.30
CA PRO A 221 24.47 -0.95 -11.61
C PRO A 221 23.77 -2.32 -11.58
N TYR A 222 22.97 -2.62 -12.61
CA TYR A 222 22.28 -3.89 -12.77
C TYR A 222 22.33 -4.34 -14.23
N GLY A 223 22.26 -5.65 -14.48
CA GLY A 223 22.22 -6.24 -15.80
C GLY A 223 20.89 -6.92 -16.11
N GLU A 224 20.88 -7.69 -17.19
CA GLU A 224 19.68 -8.40 -17.66
C GLU A 224 19.22 -9.47 -16.66
N ARG A 225 20.15 -10.10 -15.94
CA ARG A 225 19.85 -11.11 -14.92
C ARG A 225 19.01 -10.52 -13.80
N GLU A 226 19.43 -9.39 -13.24
CA GLU A 226 18.70 -8.72 -12.16
C GLU A 226 17.36 -8.18 -12.63
N ARG A 227 17.31 -7.65 -13.85
CA ARG A 227 16.07 -7.19 -14.46
C ARG A 227 15.08 -8.34 -14.70
N ALA A 228 15.54 -9.49 -15.20
CA ALA A 228 14.72 -10.67 -15.41
C ALA A 228 14.12 -11.18 -14.09
N PHE A 229 14.93 -11.20 -13.02
CA PHE A 229 14.44 -11.58 -11.70
C PHE A 229 13.46 -10.57 -11.10
N GLN A 230 13.68 -9.27 -11.33
CA GLN A 230 12.69 -8.24 -10.96
C GLN A 230 11.34 -8.46 -11.63
N LEU A 231 11.32 -8.73 -12.95
CA LEU A 231 10.07 -9.00 -13.67
C LEU A 231 9.38 -10.26 -13.15
N TYR A 232 10.16 -11.29 -12.82
CA TYR A 232 9.63 -12.52 -12.22
C TYR A 232 9.01 -12.27 -10.83
N ARG A 233 9.70 -11.52 -9.95
CA ARG A 233 9.18 -11.16 -8.63
C ARG A 233 7.99 -10.21 -8.71
N ARG A 234 7.94 -9.31 -9.70
CA ARG A 234 6.75 -8.50 -10.00
C ARG A 234 5.54 -9.35 -10.38
N GLY A 235 5.75 -10.52 -10.98
CA GLY A 235 4.69 -11.52 -11.17
C GLY A 235 4.03 -11.97 -9.87
N ARG A 236 4.79 -12.07 -8.77
CA ARG A 236 4.24 -12.36 -7.43
C ARG A 236 3.43 -11.20 -6.87
N TYR A 237 3.85 -9.98 -7.12
CA TYR A 237 3.08 -8.80 -6.75
C TYR A 237 1.71 -8.79 -7.44
N VAL A 238 1.67 -9.11 -8.74
CA VAL A 238 0.43 -9.29 -9.51
C VAL A 238 -0.42 -10.42 -8.96
N GLU A 239 0.18 -11.59 -8.69
CA GLU A 239 -0.53 -12.73 -8.08
C GLU A 239 -1.19 -12.34 -6.75
N PHE A 240 -0.50 -11.59 -5.88
CA PHE A 240 -1.11 -11.13 -4.62
C PHE A 240 -2.29 -10.19 -4.87
N ASN A 241 -2.09 -9.14 -5.66
CA ASN A 241 -3.11 -8.11 -5.84
C ASN A 241 -4.37 -8.64 -6.53
N LEU A 242 -4.23 -9.55 -7.50
CA LEU A 242 -5.38 -10.08 -8.24
C LEU A 242 -6.05 -11.30 -7.58
N VAL A 243 -5.37 -12.02 -6.70
CA VAL A 243 -5.91 -13.23 -6.07
C VAL A 243 -6.29 -13.01 -4.60
N TRP A 244 -5.48 -12.26 -3.84
CA TRP A 244 -5.59 -12.20 -2.39
C TRP A 244 -5.96 -10.82 -1.82
N ASP A 245 -5.64 -9.73 -2.52
CA ASP A 245 -5.90 -8.39 -1.99
C ASP A 245 -7.39 -8.05 -1.92
N ARG A 246 -7.89 -7.88 -0.69
CA ARG A 246 -9.29 -7.52 -0.43
C ARG A 246 -9.64 -6.16 -1.03
N GLY A 247 -8.70 -5.21 -1.04
CA GLY A 247 -8.91 -3.86 -1.55
C GLY A 247 -9.19 -3.86 -3.06
N THR A 248 -8.37 -4.57 -3.83
CA THR A 248 -8.50 -4.72 -5.28
C THR A 248 -9.79 -5.45 -5.65
N HIS A 249 -10.09 -6.58 -5.00
CA HIS A 249 -11.35 -7.31 -5.22
C HIS A 249 -12.56 -6.44 -4.94
N PHE A 250 -12.57 -5.76 -3.79
CA PHE A 250 -13.65 -4.87 -3.41
C PHE A 250 -13.86 -3.78 -4.47
N GLY A 251 -12.79 -3.07 -4.85
CA GLY A 251 -12.88 -1.99 -5.83
C GLY A 251 -13.42 -2.45 -7.19
N LEU A 252 -12.95 -3.59 -7.70
CA LEU A 252 -13.38 -4.10 -9.00
C LEU A 252 -14.83 -4.61 -8.97
N GLN A 253 -15.24 -5.25 -7.88
CA GLN A 253 -16.59 -5.80 -7.73
C GLN A 253 -17.64 -4.74 -7.36
N SER A 254 -17.23 -3.64 -6.73
CA SER A 254 -18.15 -2.58 -6.27
C SER A 254 -18.33 -1.43 -7.26
N GLY A 255 -17.88 -1.58 -8.51
CA GLY A 255 -17.93 -0.51 -9.52
C GLY A 255 -16.99 0.65 -9.23
N GLY A 256 -15.84 0.40 -8.58
CA GLY A 256 -14.77 1.38 -8.46
C GLY A 256 -14.13 1.69 -9.81
N ARG A 257 -13.38 2.79 -9.89
CA ARG A 257 -12.69 3.19 -11.12
C ARG A 257 -11.53 2.24 -11.41
N THR A 258 -11.71 1.33 -12.38
CA THR A 258 -10.75 0.27 -12.71
C THR A 258 -9.32 0.77 -12.88
N GLU A 259 -9.10 1.83 -13.65
CA GLU A 259 -7.76 2.42 -13.88
C GLU A 259 -7.11 2.96 -12.59
N SER A 260 -7.91 3.42 -11.61
CA SER A 260 -7.39 3.83 -10.30
C SER A 260 -7.09 2.64 -9.39
N ILE A 261 -7.75 1.50 -9.58
CA ILE A 261 -7.52 0.29 -8.77
C ILE A 261 -6.28 -0.45 -9.29
N LEU A 262 -6.19 -0.59 -10.61
CA LEU A 262 -5.10 -1.30 -11.29
C LEU A 262 -3.81 -0.47 -11.41
N LEU A 263 -3.78 0.77 -10.91
CA LEU A 263 -2.54 1.54 -10.76
C LEU A 263 -1.48 0.81 -9.93
N SER A 264 -1.91 -0.15 -9.09
CA SER A 264 -1.06 -1.00 -8.28
C SER A 264 -0.28 -2.04 -9.08
N MET A 265 -0.60 -2.25 -10.36
CA MET A 265 0.09 -3.22 -11.20
C MET A 265 1.44 -2.67 -11.67
N PRO A 266 2.50 -3.50 -11.70
CA PRO A 266 3.75 -3.10 -12.34
C PRO A 266 3.56 -2.90 -13.85
N PRO A 267 4.42 -2.10 -14.50
CA PRO A 267 4.36 -1.89 -15.95
C PRO A 267 4.66 -3.17 -16.73
N LEU A 268 5.53 -4.03 -16.18
CA LEU A 268 5.90 -5.32 -16.76
C LEU A 268 6.07 -6.36 -15.64
N ALA A 269 5.67 -7.59 -15.92
CA ALA A 269 5.86 -8.77 -15.07
C ALA A 269 6.09 -9.99 -15.97
N SER A 270 6.74 -11.03 -15.43
CA SER A 270 6.93 -12.30 -16.13
C SER A 270 6.60 -13.49 -15.23
N TRP A 271 6.27 -14.60 -15.87
CA TRP A 271 6.08 -15.89 -15.22
C TRP A 271 6.94 -16.93 -15.93
N SER A 272 7.56 -17.82 -15.14
CA SER A 272 8.39 -18.90 -15.65
C SER A 272 8.07 -20.20 -14.90
N TYR A 273 7.90 -21.28 -15.65
CA TYR A 273 7.51 -22.58 -15.13
C TYR A 273 8.65 -23.19 -14.31
N GLN A 274 8.34 -23.55 -13.05
CA GLN A 274 9.30 -24.15 -12.10
C GLN A 274 10.62 -23.38 -11.92
N HIS A 275 10.62 -22.07 -12.16
CA HIS A 275 11.81 -21.25 -11.93
C HIS A 275 12.27 -21.35 -10.47
N LYS A 276 13.55 -21.67 -10.29
CA LYS A 276 14.24 -21.68 -9.00
C LYS A 276 15.51 -20.85 -9.14
N PRO A 277 15.76 -19.88 -8.24
CA PRO A 277 17.04 -19.19 -8.16
C PRO A 277 18.21 -20.18 -8.00
N GLU A 278 19.37 -19.81 -8.50
CA GLU A 278 20.61 -20.57 -8.27
C GLU A 278 20.95 -20.57 -6.78
N ALA A 279 21.27 -21.73 -6.22
CA ALA A 279 21.58 -21.83 -4.78
C ALA A 279 22.78 -20.96 -4.42
N GLY A 280 22.67 -20.17 -3.35
CA GLY A 280 23.72 -19.24 -2.92
C GLY A 280 23.78 -17.91 -3.69
N SER A 281 22.93 -17.72 -4.71
CA SER A 281 22.77 -16.43 -5.38
C SER A 281 22.07 -15.39 -4.49
N ALA A 282 22.13 -14.12 -4.89
CA ALA A 282 21.41 -13.05 -4.21
C ALA A 282 19.87 -13.22 -4.33
N GLU A 283 19.41 -13.82 -5.42
CA GLU A 283 18.01 -14.18 -5.68
C GLU A 283 17.52 -15.29 -4.73
N ASP A 284 18.37 -16.28 -4.45
CA ASP A 284 18.11 -17.31 -3.44
C ASP A 284 18.11 -16.73 -2.01
N ALA A 285 19.03 -15.80 -1.73
CA ALA A 285 19.09 -15.10 -0.45
C ALA A 285 17.81 -14.31 -0.14
N LEU A 286 17.16 -13.71 -1.14
CA LEU A 286 15.86 -13.05 -0.95
C LEU A 286 14.85 -13.99 -0.29
N ALA A 287 14.66 -15.20 -0.85
CA ALA A 287 13.69 -16.16 -0.35
C ALA A 287 14.04 -16.67 1.05
N ARG A 288 15.32 -16.97 1.29
CA ARG A 288 15.78 -17.56 2.57
C ARG A 288 15.84 -16.56 3.73
N GLU A 289 16.18 -15.30 3.45
CA GLU A 289 16.60 -14.35 4.50
C GLU A 289 15.65 -13.17 4.67
N PHE A 290 14.88 -12.84 3.63
CA PHE A 290 14.02 -11.65 3.62
C PHE A 290 12.54 -11.99 3.48
N LEU A 291 12.17 -12.99 2.66
CA LEU A 291 10.79 -13.45 2.52
C LEU A 291 10.44 -14.51 3.57
N VAL A 292 10.78 -14.23 4.81
CA VAL A 292 10.52 -15.07 6.00
C VAL A 292 9.95 -14.20 7.12
N ALA A 293 9.08 -14.79 7.94
CA ALA A 293 8.59 -14.11 9.14
C ALA A 293 9.76 -13.84 10.10
N ARG A 294 10.14 -12.58 10.24
CA ARG A 294 11.32 -12.16 11.03
C ARG A 294 11.09 -10.82 11.71
N ALA A 295 11.63 -10.67 12.93
CA ALA A 295 11.75 -9.35 13.56
C ALA A 295 12.94 -8.59 12.97
N TRP A 296 12.68 -7.42 12.38
CA TRP A 296 13.72 -6.57 11.79
C TRP A 296 14.34 -5.58 12.79
N ILE A 297 13.59 -5.23 13.84
CA ILE A 297 14.03 -4.38 14.96
C ILE A 297 13.76 -5.09 16.28
#